data_AF-A0A1J9RIU4-F1
#
_entry.id   AF-A0A1J9RIU4-F1
#
_cell.length_a   1.000
_cell.length_b   1.000
_cell.length_c   1.000
_cell.angle_alpha   90.00
_cell.angle_beta   90.00
_cell.angle_gamma   90.00
#
_symmetry.space_group_name_H-M   'P 1'
#
loop_
_entity.id
_entity.type
_entity.pdbx_description
1 polymer ?
#
loop_
_entity_poly.entity_id
_entity_poly.type
_entity_poly.pdbx_seq_one_letter_code
_entity_poly.pdbx_strand_id
1 'polypeptide(L)'
;MEFEETLNVSEASSIFRVNYCDKPQVLKMFHNNGDPGYARDRIRDLDRSLCEIRAYCSLKRSKICDYGAVPNFYGFMLAIDPANCTPHLDRRL
;
A
#
# COMPACT_ATOMS: atom_id res chain seq x y z
N MET A 1 -15.05 -2.20 -1.78
CA MET A 1 -13.87 -2.91 -1.27
C MET A 1 -14.26 -3.45 0.07
N GLU A 2 -14.06 -4.74 0.30
CA GLU A 2 -14.43 -5.39 1.56
C GLU A 2 -13.17 -6.03 2.15
N PHE A 3 -12.94 -5.82 3.45
CA PHE A 3 -11.82 -6.42 4.16
C PHE A 3 -12.24 -7.80 4.66
N GLU A 4 -11.45 -8.81 4.34
CA GLU A 4 -11.76 -10.20 4.72
C GLU A 4 -10.86 -10.69 5.86
N GLU A 5 -9.57 -10.37 5.79
CA GLU A 5 -8.56 -10.92 6.70
C GLU A 5 -7.38 -9.96 6.85
N THR A 6 -6.87 -9.81 8.07
CA THR A 6 -5.58 -9.15 8.32
C THR A 6 -4.46 -10.16 8.17
N LEU A 7 -3.62 -10.00 7.15
CA LEU A 7 -2.51 -10.91 6.84
C LEU A 7 -1.25 -10.55 7.65
N ASN A 8 -1.00 -9.26 7.88
CA ASN A 8 0.17 -8.80 8.64
C ASN A 8 -0.06 -7.40 9.22
N VAL A 9 0.52 -7.12 10.38
CA VAL A 9 0.58 -5.79 10.97
C VAL A 9 2.01 -5.52 11.42
N SER A 10 2.54 -4.37 11.03
CA SER A 10 3.86 -3.86 11.42
C SER A 10 3.74 -2.43 11.91
N GLU A 11 4.81 -1.87 12.45
CA GLU A 11 4.85 -0.46 12.85
C GLU A 11 4.52 0.47 11.67
N ALA A 12 5.01 0.16 10.47
CA ALA A 12 4.93 1.03 9.31
C ALA A 12 3.71 0.82 8.41
N SER A 13 3.08 -0.36 8.49
CA SER A 13 1.99 -0.74 7.58
C SER A 13 1.21 -1.96 8.07
N SER A 14 -0.01 -2.08 7.57
CA SER A 14 -0.86 -3.25 7.70
C SER A 14 -1.16 -3.84 6.32
N ILE A 15 -1.24 -5.16 6.23
CA ILE A 15 -1.53 -5.91 5.00
C ILE A 15 -2.81 -6.71 5.21
N PHE A 16 -3.74 -6.59 4.28
CA PHE A 16 -5.05 -7.20 4.33
C PHE A 16 -5.32 -8.03 3.07
N ARG A 17 -6.08 -9.12 3.21
CA ARG A 17 -6.82 -9.70 2.10
C ARG A 17 -8.14 -8.93 2.00
N VAL A 18 -8.43 -8.47 0.79
CA VAL A 18 -9.64 -7.70 0.47
C VAL A 18 -10.33 -8.30 -0.74
N ASN A 19 -11.66 -8.21 -0.78
CA ASN A 19 -12.43 -8.39 -2.00
C ASN A 19 -12.58 -7.03 -2.70
N TYR A 20 -12.08 -6.94 -3.93
CA TYR A 20 -12.20 -5.75 -4.77
C TYR A 20 -12.74 -6.12 -6.15
N CYS A 21 -13.98 -5.71 -6.44
CA CYS A 21 -14.70 -6.07 -7.67
C CYS A 21 -14.77 -7.59 -7.89
N ASP A 22 -15.22 -8.33 -6.88
CA ASP A 22 -15.37 -9.79 -6.87
C ASP A 22 -14.07 -10.56 -7.14
N LYS A 23 -12.94 -9.93 -6.84
CA LYS A 23 -11.61 -10.52 -6.97
C LYS A 23 -10.86 -10.39 -5.64
N PRO A 24 -10.36 -11.50 -5.09
CA PRO A 24 -9.50 -11.45 -3.91
C PRO A 24 -8.18 -10.77 -4.27
N GLN A 25 -7.81 -9.78 -3.48
CA GLN A 25 -6.60 -8.99 -3.65
C GLN A 25 -5.88 -8.80 -2.32
N VAL A 26 -4.60 -8.45 -2.40
CA VAL A 26 -3.81 -8.04 -1.24
C VAL A 26 -3.69 -6.52 -1.23
N LEU A 27 -4.15 -5.90 -0.16
CA LEU A 27 -4.02 -4.46 0.09
C LEU A 27 -2.98 -4.22 1.17
N LYS A 28 -1.96 -3.42 0.85
CA LYS A 28 -1.03 -2.89 1.84
C LYS A 28 -1.39 -1.44 2.13
N MET A 29 -1.65 -1.13 3.40
CA MET A 29 -1.96 0.18 3.90
C MET A 29 -0.81 0.68 4.76
N PHE A 30 -0.25 1.83 4.42
CA PHE A 30 0.81 2.46 5.22
C PHE A 30 0.21 3.24 6.38
N HIS A 31 0.83 3.13 7.55
CA HIS A 31 0.50 3.99 8.68
C HIS A 31 1.16 5.34 8.42
N ASN A 32 0.34 6.36 8.21
CA ASN A 32 0.84 7.70 7.92
C ASN A 32 1.15 8.40 9.24
N ASN A 33 2.36 8.20 9.77
CA ASN A 33 2.85 8.86 11.00
C ASN A 33 3.24 10.34 10.77
N GLY A 34 2.62 10.99 9.79
CA GLY A 34 3.01 12.29 9.23
C GLY A 34 3.89 12.16 7.98
N ASP A 35 3.86 13.22 7.16
CA ASP A 35 4.66 13.31 5.94
C ASP A 35 6.12 13.62 6.28
N PRO A 36 7.08 12.70 6.02
CA PRO A 36 8.51 12.97 6.22
C PRO A 36 9.08 13.95 5.19
N GLY A 37 8.33 14.25 4.11
CA GLY A 37 8.70 15.18 3.06
C GLY A 37 9.89 14.70 2.24
N TYR A 38 10.76 15.64 1.88
CA TYR A 38 11.97 15.36 1.11
C TYR A 38 13.21 15.37 1.99
N ALA A 39 14.22 14.62 1.56
CA ALA A 39 15.57 14.74 2.11
C ALA A 39 16.10 16.17 1.95
N ARG A 40 17.17 16.50 2.69
CA ARG A 40 17.79 17.85 2.66
C ARG A 40 18.17 18.31 1.25
N ASP A 41 18.51 17.37 0.37
CA ASP A 41 18.83 17.61 -1.04
C ASP A 41 17.61 17.99 -1.90
N ARG A 42 16.38 17.85 -1.39
CA ARG A 42 15.10 18.07 -2.08
C ARG A 42 14.87 17.19 -3.31
N ILE A 43 15.67 16.14 -3.49
CA ILE A 43 15.58 15.22 -4.62
C ILE A 43 14.92 13.92 -4.18
N ARG A 44 15.30 13.41 -3.01
CA ARG A 44 14.82 12.12 -2.53
C ARG A 44 13.56 12.29 -1.68
N ASP A 45 12.50 11.64 -2.12
CA ASP A 45 11.25 11.49 -1.37
C ASP A 45 11.48 10.57 -0.18
N LEU A 46 11.10 11.00 1.02
CA LEU A 46 11.21 10.19 2.24
C LEU A 46 9.91 9.44 2.56
N ASP A 47 8.83 9.71 1.80
CA ASP A 47 7.59 8.97 1.96
C ASP A 47 7.79 7.53 1.46
N ARG A 48 7.76 6.60 2.43
CA ARG A 48 7.92 5.16 2.19
C ARG A 48 6.84 4.63 1.25
N SER A 49 5.62 5.13 1.35
CA SER A 49 4.50 4.73 0.50
C SER A 49 4.72 5.18 -0.94
N LEU A 50 5.14 6.42 -1.16
CA LEU A 50 5.41 6.95 -2.50
C LEU A 50 6.61 6.26 -3.15
N CYS A 51 7.67 5.99 -2.39
CA CYS A 51 8.82 5.22 -2.87
C CYS A 51 8.41 3.83 -3.35
N GLU A 52 7.62 3.10 -2.55
CA GLU A 52 7.17 1.75 -2.90
C GLU A 52 6.21 1.77 -4.10
N ILE A 53 5.28 2.73 -4.15
CA ILE A 53 4.37 2.93 -5.30
C ILE A 53 5.17 3.20 -6.58
N ARG A 54 6.19 4.08 -6.54
CA ARG A 54 7.04 4.38 -7.69
C ARG A 54 7.84 3.17 -8.15
N ALA A 55 8.33 2.36 -7.21
CA ALA A 55 9.02 1.11 -7.51
C ALA A 55 8.08 0.13 -8.25
N TYR A 56 6.90 -0.15 -7.71
CA TYR A 56 5.93 -1.05 -8.35
C TYR A 56 5.43 -0.52 -9.70
N CYS A 57 5.19 0.78 -9.84
CA CYS A 57 4.87 1.40 -11.13
C CYS A 57 5.97 1.13 -12.17
N SER A 58 7.23 1.21 -11.76
CA SER A 58 8.37 0.98 -12.66
C SER A 58 8.52 -0.49 -13.03
N LEU A 59 8.36 -1.40 -12.06
CA LEU A 59 8.35 -2.84 -12.30
C LEU A 59 7.22 -3.26 -13.24
N LYS A 60 6.02 -2.69 -13.06
CA LYS A 60 4.87 -2.98 -13.94
C LYS A 60 5.10 -2.47 -15.36
N ARG A 61 5.63 -1.24 -15.52
CA ARG A 61 5.99 -0.68 -16.84
C ARG A 61 7.04 -1.52 -17.56
N SER A 62 8.02 -2.03 -16.83
CA SER A 62 9.07 -2.91 -17.37
C SER A 62 8.61 -4.36 -17.55
N LYS A 63 7.32 -4.68 -17.32
CA LYS A 63 6.74 -6.03 -17.40
C LYS A 63 7.37 -7.05 -16.46
N ILE A 64 8.13 -6.61 -15.45
CA ILE A 64 8.81 -7.50 -14.48
C ILE A 64 7.77 -8.27 -13.65
N CYS A 65 6.63 -7.63 -13.33
CA CYS A 65 5.50 -8.29 -12.66
C CYS A 65 4.95 -9.49 -13.43
N ASP A 66 5.07 -9.52 -14.76
CA ASP A 66 4.46 -10.55 -15.60
C ASP A 66 5.28 -11.85 -15.58
N TYR A 67 6.55 -11.80 -15.14
CA TYR A 67 7.42 -12.95 -14.98
C TYR A 67 7.26 -13.68 -13.64
N GLY A 68 6.41 -13.17 -12.73
CA GLY A 68 6.16 -13.78 -11.42
C GLY A 68 7.30 -13.63 -10.40
N ALA A 69 8.40 -12.93 -10.74
CA ALA A 69 9.50 -12.66 -9.82
C ALA A 69 9.12 -11.65 -8.70
N VAL A 70 8.09 -10.84 -8.95
CA VAL A 70 7.52 -9.88 -8.00
C VAL A 70 5.99 -9.95 -8.05
N PRO A 71 5.27 -9.55 -7.00
CA PRO A 71 3.82 -9.50 -7.02
C PRO A 71 3.28 -8.64 -8.18
N ASN A 72 2.12 -9.04 -8.72
CA ASN A 72 1.44 -8.23 -9.72
C ASN A 72 0.83 -6.99 -9.07
N PHE A 73 1.19 -5.81 -9.57
CA PHE A 73 0.71 -4.53 -9.04
C PHE A 73 -0.51 -4.05 -9.81
N TYR A 74 -1.65 -3.94 -9.11
CA TYR A 74 -2.92 -3.57 -9.70
C TYR A 74 -3.23 -2.07 -9.63
N GLY A 75 -2.62 -1.34 -8.68
CA GLY A 75 -2.84 0.09 -8.50
C GLY A 75 -2.54 0.54 -7.08
N PHE A 76 -2.78 1.82 -6.82
CA PHE A 76 -2.61 2.44 -5.52
C PHE A 76 -3.71 3.48 -5.27
N MET A 77 -3.92 3.81 -3.99
CA MET A 77 -4.77 4.90 -3.54
C MET A 77 -3.94 5.80 -2.65
N LEU A 78 -4.00 7.12 -2.86
CA LEU A 78 -3.25 8.10 -2.07
C LEU A 78 -3.90 8.36 -0.70
N ALA A 79 -5.22 8.22 -0.65
CA ALA A 79 -5.99 8.34 0.57
C ALA A 79 -7.12 7.31 0.55
N ILE A 80 -7.37 6.71 1.70
CA ILE A 80 -8.55 5.89 1.96
C ILE A 80 -9.22 6.47 3.20
N ASP A 81 -10.53 6.59 3.19
CA ASP A 81 -11.27 6.95 4.40
C ASP A 81 -11.15 5.79 5.39
N PRO A 82 -10.57 6.01 6.59
CA PRO A 82 -10.47 4.97 7.61
C PRO A 82 -11.82 4.36 7.99
N ALA A 83 -12.91 5.13 7.88
CA ALA A 83 -14.26 4.64 8.16
C ALA A 83 -14.70 3.53 7.19
N ASN A 84 -14.16 3.51 5.96
CA ASN A 84 -14.44 2.43 5.00
C ASN A 84 -13.71 1.12 5.34
N CYS A 85 -12.89 1.13 6.38
CA CYS A 85 -12.03 0.00 6.75
C CYS A 85 -12.33 -0.52 8.16
N THR A 86 -13.34 0.02 8.87
CA THR A 86 -13.80 -0.51 10.16
C THR A 86 -14.60 -1.81 9.96
N PRO A 87 -14.45 -2.82 10.83
CA PRO A 87 -13.72 -2.82 12.11
C PRO A 87 -12.21 -3.13 12.00
N HIS A 88 -11.66 -3.37 10.81
CA HIS A 88 -10.30 -3.89 10.62
C HIS A 88 -9.19 -2.88 10.91
N LEU A 89 -9.51 -1.59 11.01
CA LEU A 89 -8.59 -0.51 11.43
C LEU A 89 -8.79 -0.05 12.89
N ASP A 90 -9.60 -0.74 13.68
CA ASP A 90 -9.91 -0.33 15.06
C ASP A 90 -8.79 -0.74 16.04
N ARG A 91 -7.64 -0.06 15.97
CA ARG A 91 -6.69 0.20 17.08
C ARG A 91 -5.38 0.82 16.56
N ARG A 92 -5.15 2.07 17.00
CA ARG A 92 -3.90 2.85 16.90
C ARG A 92 -3.58 3.43 15.51
N LEU A 93 -4.33 4.46 15.13
CA LEU A 93 -3.74 5.64 14.49
C LEU A 93 -3.41 6.66 15.59
#